data_AF-A0A2S6TKW3-F1
#
_entry.id   AF-A0A2S6TKW3-F1
#
_cell.length_a   1.000
_cell.length_b   1.000
_cell.length_c   1.000
_cell.angle_alpha   90.00
_cell.angle_beta   90.00
_cell.angle_gamma   90.00
#
_symmetry.space_group_name_H-M   'P 1'
#
loop_
_entity.id
_entity.type
_entity.pdbx_description
1 polymer ?
#
loop_
_entity_poly.entity_id
_entity_poly.type
_entity_poly.pdbx_seq_one_letter_code
_entity_poly.pdbx_strand_id
1 'polypeptide(L)'
;NLDDGIKAAVETAALHKDEPQGTDDFVIAKACMVLDPHAPVRYKGFTFMPDGFGPAMAVEILRRGDAKLPMEVLAYDLPILWYTFRKAVFGGASVQQTEYIRLKSFLNIRDLGYGHERCLYETNPSMPCQSPLLLKDYVVNIEDLLPALDAAANRVDTKNKPMDRHIAAFIAARFEEDIHPHLKAVAAPNEETATIGMLSLLAFLQWKLRINTLFGLSSWVGGLLGPAINAYHSRITRREIEKEIPRLVRKGSLPELFDLIDNAENRKTDAQGYIVNCAEYAALEREVRDLEGSGTELQTKAERTGKQASAVISILMAMSVMSILLIAEMF
;
A
#
# COMPACT_ATOMS: atom_id res chain seq x y z
N ASN A 1 27.40 -45.81 -7.63
CA ASN A 1 26.77 -46.91 -6.89
C ASN A 1 25.42 -46.43 -6.41
N LEU A 2 24.33 -47.14 -6.70
CA LEU A 2 22.98 -46.76 -6.23
C LEU A 2 22.85 -46.91 -4.72
N ASP A 3 23.48 -47.94 -4.17
CA ASP A 3 23.53 -48.24 -2.73
C ASP A 3 24.15 -47.08 -1.94
N ASP A 4 25.33 -46.59 -2.37
CA ASP A 4 25.98 -45.42 -1.76
C ASP A 4 25.11 -44.16 -1.81
N GLY A 5 24.32 -43.98 -2.89
CA GLY A 5 23.43 -42.82 -3.04
C GLY A 5 22.22 -42.85 -2.10
N ILE A 6 21.63 -44.03 -1.89
CA ILE A 6 20.52 -44.23 -0.95
C ILE A 6 21.01 -44.10 0.48
N LYS A 7 22.15 -44.72 0.80
CA LYS A 7 22.78 -44.62 2.11
C LYS A 7 23.08 -43.16 2.46
N ALA A 8 23.67 -42.41 1.54
CA ALA A 8 23.91 -40.98 1.71
C ALA A 8 22.61 -40.18 1.93
N ALA A 9 21.50 -40.53 1.26
CA ALA A 9 20.21 -39.88 1.47
C ALA A 9 19.67 -40.09 2.89
N VAL A 10 19.76 -41.32 3.42
CA VAL A 10 19.32 -41.66 4.78
C VAL A 10 20.24 -41.04 5.84
N GLU A 11 21.55 -41.06 5.63
CA GLU A 11 22.52 -40.44 6.54
C GLU A 11 22.33 -38.92 6.61
N THR A 12 22.11 -38.25 5.46
CA THR A 12 21.79 -36.82 5.42
C THR A 12 20.52 -36.52 6.23
N ALA A 13 19.47 -37.34 6.07
CA ALA A 13 18.23 -37.15 6.81
C ALA A 13 18.41 -37.26 8.33
N ALA A 14 19.23 -38.22 8.77
CA ALA A 14 19.54 -38.42 10.18
C ALA A 14 20.28 -37.23 10.81
N LEU A 15 20.99 -36.43 10.01
CA LEU A 15 21.64 -35.18 10.44
C LEU A 15 20.68 -33.99 10.50
N HIS A 16 19.58 -34.03 9.74
CA HIS A 16 18.61 -32.94 9.59
C HIS A 16 17.25 -33.27 10.22
N LYS A 17 17.21 -34.01 11.33
CA LYS A 17 15.97 -34.54 11.95
C LYS A 17 14.90 -33.50 12.27
N ASP A 18 15.31 -32.28 12.64
CA ASP A 18 14.39 -31.19 12.98
C ASP A 18 14.09 -30.26 11.79
N GLU A 19 14.60 -30.59 10.61
CA GLU A 19 14.42 -29.82 9.38
C GLU A 19 13.61 -30.62 8.34
N PRO A 20 13.01 -29.96 7.33
CA PRO A 20 12.26 -30.65 6.28
C PRO A 20 13.04 -31.77 5.58
N GLN A 21 14.36 -31.62 5.48
CA GLN A 21 15.27 -32.59 4.86
C GLN A 21 15.37 -33.90 5.64
N GLY A 22 15.01 -33.92 6.92
CA GLY A 22 14.95 -35.12 7.77
C GLY A 22 13.60 -35.86 7.73
N THR A 23 12.58 -35.29 7.06
CA THR A 23 11.25 -35.91 7.00
C THR A 23 11.22 -37.12 6.06
N ASP A 24 10.46 -38.16 6.43
CA ASP A 24 10.32 -39.37 5.61
C ASP A 24 9.91 -39.05 4.16
N ASP A 25 8.99 -38.10 3.96
CA ASP A 25 8.52 -37.69 2.64
C ASP A 25 9.65 -37.13 1.77
N PHE A 26 10.53 -36.31 2.34
CA PHE A 26 11.69 -35.75 1.63
C PHE A 26 12.71 -36.85 1.29
N VAL A 27 12.99 -37.75 2.25
CA VAL A 27 13.91 -38.88 2.04
C VAL A 27 13.41 -39.81 0.95
N ILE A 28 12.12 -40.15 0.97
CA ILE A 28 11.49 -40.98 -0.06
C ILE A 28 11.58 -40.30 -1.42
N ALA A 29 11.28 -39.00 -1.51
CA ALA A 29 11.40 -38.24 -2.76
C ALA A 29 12.84 -38.29 -3.32
N LYS A 30 13.84 -38.05 -2.48
CA LYS A 30 15.27 -38.11 -2.85
C LYS A 30 15.69 -39.53 -3.27
N ALA A 31 15.28 -40.55 -2.52
CA ALA A 31 15.58 -41.95 -2.85
C ALA A 31 14.98 -42.35 -4.21
N CYS A 32 13.75 -41.93 -4.51
CA CYS A 32 13.13 -42.13 -5.83
C CYS A 32 13.96 -41.49 -6.96
N MET A 33 14.46 -40.26 -6.79
CA MET A 33 15.29 -39.59 -7.79
C MET A 33 16.64 -40.26 -8.01
N VAL A 34 17.24 -40.83 -6.95
CA VAL A 34 18.50 -41.59 -7.06
C VAL A 34 18.28 -42.91 -7.79
N LEU A 35 17.20 -43.63 -7.47
CA LEU A 35 16.85 -44.92 -8.07
C LEU A 35 16.47 -44.80 -9.55
N ASP A 36 15.69 -43.79 -9.90
CA ASP A 36 15.26 -43.51 -11.27
C ASP A 36 15.40 -42.01 -11.59
N PRO A 37 16.59 -41.57 -12.08
CA PRO A 37 16.84 -40.17 -12.44
C PRO A 37 16.03 -39.66 -13.65
N HIS A 38 15.28 -40.53 -14.32
CA HIS A 38 14.42 -40.17 -15.45
C HIS A 38 12.94 -40.05 -15.05
N ALA A 39 12.55 -40.61 -13.90
CA ALA A 39 11.20 -40.53 -13.39
C ALA A 39 10.80 -39.09 -13.03
N PRO A 40 9.49 -38.77 -13.02
CA PRO A 40 8.98 -37.53 -12.46
C PRO A 40 9.38 -37.32 -11.00
N VAL A 41 9.42 -36.05 -10.57
CA VAL A 41 9.49 -35.69 -9.15
C VAL A 41 8.22 -36.20 -8.46
N ARG A 42 8.38 -36.84 -7.29
CA ARG A 42 7.26 -37.37 -6.48
C ARG A 42 7.43 -36.91 -5.04
N TYR A 43 6.42 -36.26 -4.48
CA TYR A 43 6.43 -35.79 -3.10
C TYR A 43 5.00 -35.70 -2.53
N LYS A 44 4.69 -36.42 -1.45
CA LYS A 44 3.35 -36.45 -0.81
C LYS A 44 2.18 -36.66 -1.79
N GLY A 45 2.38 -37.50 -2.81
CA GLY A 45 1.37 -37.74 -3.86
C GLY A 45 1.30 -36.69 -4.98
N PHE A 46 2.02 -35.56 -4.86
CA PHE A 46 2.21 -34.62 -5.94
C PHE A 46 3.33 -35.11 -6.87
N THR A 47 2.97 -35.33 -8.15
CA THR A 47 3.87 -35.93 -9.15
C THR A 47 3.91 -35.06 -10.40
N PHE A 48 5.11 -34.68 -10.86
CA PHE A 48 5.29 -33.83 -12.02
C PHE A 48 6.66 -34.02 -12.66
N MET A 49 6.76 -33.82 -13.98
CA MET A 49 8.05 -33.61 -14.63
C MET A 49 8.48 -32.16 -14.42
N PRO A 50 9.78 -31.84 -14.25
CA PRO A 50 10.23 -30.47 -13.99
C PRO A 50 9.80 -29.43 -15.04
N ASP A 51 9.59 -29.80 -16.28
CA ASP A 51 9.03 -28.93 -17.33
C ASP A 51 7.50 -28.78 -17.24
N GLY A 52 6.82 -29.70 -16.57
CA GLY A 52 5.38 -29.70 -16.33
C GLY A 52 4.93 -29.13 -14.98
N PHE A 53 5.82 -28.52 -14.20
CA PHE A 53 5.49 -28.03 -12.85
C PHE A 53 4.40 -26.95 -12.84
N GLY A 54 4.45 -25.98 -13.77
CA GLY A 54 3.47 -24.89 -13.85
C GLY A 54 2.02 -25.38 -13.94
N PRO A 55 1.69 -26.21 -14.95
CA PRO A 55 0.37 -26.81 -15.06
C PRO A 55 0.00 -27.73 -13.88
N ALA A 56 0.96 -28.49 -13.33
CA ALA A 56 0.71 -29.34 -12.17
C ALA A 56 0.32 -28.52 -10.93
N MET A 57 1.02 -27.41 -10.68
CA MET A 57 0.71 -26.47 -9.61
C MET A 57 -0.65 -25.78 -9.83
N ALA A 58 -0.96 -25.38 -11.06
CA ALA A 58 -2.25 -24.82 -11.43
C ALA A 58 -3.41 -25.77 -11.12
N VAL A 59 -3.28 -27.04 -11.48
CA VAL A 59 -4.30 -28.06 -11.17
C VAL A 59 -4.50 -28.18 -9.66
N GLU A 60 -3.42 -28.15 -8.88
CA GLU A 60 -3.51 -28.34 -7.44
C GLU A 60 -4.16 -27.15 -6.72
N ILE A 61 -3.76 -25.93 -7.10
CA ILE A 61 -4.34 -24.72 -6.55
C ILE A 61 -5.81 -24.57 -6.96
N LEU A 62 -6.13 -24.77 -8.25
CA LEU A 62 -7.47 -24.48 -8.76
C LEU A 62 -8.49 -25.57 -8.47
N ARG A 63 -8.09 -26.85 -8.42
CA ARG A 63 -9.03 -27.95 -8.15
C ARG A 63 -9.10 -28.32 -6.68
N ARG A 64 -7.98 -28.31 -5.95
CA ARG A 64 -7.95 -28.70 -4.54
C ARG A 64 -8.00 -27.51 -3.58
N GLY A 65 -7.77 -26.29 -4.08
CA GLY A 65 -7.72 -25.09 -3.26
C GLY A 65 -6.49 -25.04 -2.36
N ASP A 66 -5.47 -25.86 -2.64
CA ASP A 66 -4.30 -26.02 -1.79
C ASP A 66 -3.00 -25.74 -2.56
N ALA A 67 -2.31 -24.67 -2.16
CA ALA A 67 -1.00 -24.32 -2.68
C ALA A 67 0.15 -24.96 -1.88
N LYS A 68 -0.13 -25.61 -0.75
CA LYS A 68 0.89 -26.07 0.21
C LYS A 68 1.88 -27.03 -0.42
N LEU A 69 1.41 -28.03 -1.15
CA LEU A 69 2.28 -29.03 -1.77
C LEU A 69 3.23 -28.42 -2.82
N PRO A 70 2.77 -27.65 -3.83
CA PRO A 70 3.67 -26.94 -4.73
C PRO A 70 4.65 -25.99 -4.03
N MET A 71 4.21 -25.31 -2.97
CA MET A 71 5.08 -24.42 -2.20
C MET A 71 6.17 -25.18 -1.43
N GLU A 72 5.84 -26.30 -0.79
CA GLU A 72 6.84 -27.17 -0.11
C GLU A 72 7.88 -27.69 -1.10
N VAL A 73 7.43 -28.13 -2.29
CA VAL A 73 8.32 -28.62 -3.36
C VAL A 73 9.34 -27.56 -3.77
N LEU A 74 8.90 -26.31 -3.94
CA LEU A 74 9.78 -25.18 -4.27
C LEU A 74 10.67 -24.80 -3.08
N ALA A 75 10.13 -24.76 -1.87
CA ALA A 75 10.88 -24.42 -0.66
C ALA A 75 12.03 -25.41 -0.40
N TYR A 76 11.82 -26.69 -0.70
CA TYR A 76 12.77 -27.78 -0.47
C TYR A 76 13.69 -28.06 -1.67
N ASP A 77 13.63 -27.25 -2.73
CA ASP A 77 14.47 -27.37 -3.93
C ASP A 77 14.39 -28.75 -4.61
N LEU A 78 13.25 -29.46 -4.47
CA LEU A 78 13.09 -30.80 -5.06
C LEU A 78 13.33 -30.83 -6.58
N PRO A 79 12.88 -29.84 -7.38
CA PRO A 79 13.21 -29.79 -8.81
C PRO A 79 14.71 -29.64 -9.07
N ILE A 80 15.42 -28.82 -8.27
CA ILE A 80 16.88 -28.63 -8.41
C ILE A 80 17.63 -29.92 -8.04
N LEU A 81 17.20 -30.62 -7.00
CA LEU A 81 17.74 -31.92 -6.62
C LEU A 81 17.57 -32.95 -7.75
N TRP A 82 16.41 -32.95 -8.41
CA TRP A 82 16.16 -33.81 -9.56
C TRP A 82 17.19 -33.58 -10.68
N TYR A 83 17.51 -32.32 -11.01
CA TYR A 83 18.56 -32.02 -12.00
C TYR A 83 19.95 -32.45 -11.56
N THR A 84 20.26 -32.38 -10.25
CA THR A 84 21.56 -32.83 -9.71
C THR A 84 21.76 -34.34 -9.91
N PHE A 85 20.70 -35.14 -9.82
CA PHE A 85 20.78 -36.59 -10.04
C PHE A 85 20.80 -37.00 -11.52
N ARG A 86 20.44 -36.09 -12.43
CA ARG A 86 20.60 -36.27 -13.87
C ARG A 86 22.08 -36.21 -14.25
N LYS A 87 22.66 -37.37 -14.57
CA LYS A 87 24.06 -37.47 -15.03
C LYS A 87 24.31 -36.83 -16.40
N ALA A 88 23.27 -36.69 -17.22
CA ALA A 88 23.37 -36.10 -18.55
C ALA A 88 22.76 -34.70 -18.55
N VAL A 89 23.59 -33.70 -18.87
CA VAL A 89 23.12 -32.34 -19.16
C VAL A 89 22.36 -32.38 -20.48
N PHE A 90 21.15 -31.84 -20.48
CA PHE A 90 20.33 -31.69 -21.68
C PHE A 90 19.97 -30.22 -21.90
N GLY A 91 19.65 -29.87 -23.15
CA GLY A 91 19.32 -28.50 -23.51
C GLY A 91 18.14 -27.95 -22.70
N GLY A 92 18.26 -26.72 -22.20
CA GLY A 92 17.22 -26.06 -21.40
C GLY A 92 17.28 -26.32 -19.89
N ALA A 93 18.06 -27.30 -19.41
CA ALA A 93 18.13 -27.64 -17.98
C ALA A 93 18.63 -26.46 -17.10
N SER A 94 19.59 -25.67 -17.59
CA SER A 94 20.08 -24.48 -16.87
C SER A 94 19.06 -23.35 -16.80
N VAL A 95 18.27 -23.17 -17.86
CA VAL A 95 17.18 -22.18 -17.91
C VAL A 95 16.10 -22.56 -16.90
N GLN A 96 15.66 -23.82 -16.91
CA GLN A 96 14.64 -24.31 -15.99
C GLN A 96 15.10 -24.24 -14.53
N GLN A 97 16.35 -24.59 -14.21
CA GLN A 97 16.88 -24.41 -12.85
C GLN A 97 16.87 -22.95 -12.41
N THR A 98 17.20 -22.02 -13.32
CA THR A 98 17.16 -20.58 -13.04
C THR A 98 15.73 -20.11 -12.79
N GLU A 99 14.76 -20.61 -13.56
CA GLU A 99 13.34 -20.36 -13.32
C GLU A 99 12.91 -20.84 -11.93
N TYR A 100 13.29 -22.04 -11.51
CA TYR A 100 12.99 -22.54 -10.16
C TYR A 100 13.57 -21.69 -9.04
N ILE A 101 14.81 -21.22 -9.19
CA ILE A 101 15.44 -20.29 -8.23
C ILE A 101 14.63 -18.98 -8.16
N ARG A 102 14.15 -18.48 -9.30
CA ARG A 102 13.30 -17.28 -9.37
C ARG A 102 11.93 -17.51 -8.73
N LEU A 103 11.30 -18.66 -8.94
CA LEU A 103 10.02 -19.01 -8.30
C LEU A 103 10.17 -19.07 -6.77
N LYS A 104 11.25 -19.69 -6.28
CA LYS A 104 11.55 -19.74 -4.85
C LYS A 104 11.77 -18.35 -4.26
N SER A 105 12.43 -17.44 -4.98
CA SER A 105 12.62 -16.07 -4.50
C SER A 105 11.29 -15.33 -4.35
N PHE A 106 10.32 -15.56 -5.23
CA PHE A 106 8.97 -15.00 -5.10
C PHE A 106 8.21 -15.57 -3.90
N LEU A 107 8.39 -16.84 -3.53
CA LEU A 107 7.75 -17.44 -2.35
C LEU A 107 8.27 -16.88 -1.02
N ASN A 108 9.55 -16.50 -0.98
CA ASN A 108 10.17 -16.00 0.24
C ASN A 108 9.73 -14.58 0.61
N ILE A 109 9.15 -13.84 -0.35
CA ILE A 109 8.64 -12.49 -0.14
C ILE A 109 7.14 -12.58 0.18
N ARG A 110 6.75 -12.09 1.37
CA ARG A 110 5.35 -12.12 1.85
C ARG A 110 4.52 -10.92 1.41
N ASP A 111 5.12 -10.01 0.68
CA ASP A 111 4.49 -8.78 0.21
C ASP A 111 3.46 -9.05 -0.89
N LEU A 112 2.64 -8.03 -1.17
CA LEU A 112 1.66 -8.07 -2.23
C LEU A 112 2.36 -8.12 -3.60
N GLY A 113 1.86 -8.95 -4.53
CA GLY A 113 2.50 -9.17 -5.84
C GLY A 113 3.51 -10.33 -5.87
N TYR A 114 3.72 -10.98 -4.73
CA TYR A 114 4.58 -12.14 -4.54
C TYR A 114 3.79 -13.34 -3.97
N GLY A 115 4.50 -14.42 -3.64
CA GLY A 115 3.92 -15.64 -3.13
C GLY A 115 3.56 -16.64 -4.23
N HIS A 116 2.66 -17.57 -3.89
CA HIS A 116 2.26 -18.65 -4.77
C HIS A 116 1.41 -18.14 -5.94
N GLU A 117 0.67 -17.04 -5.75
CA GLU A 117 -0.08 -16.38 -6.81
C GLU A 117 0.88 -15.87 -7.90
N ARG A 118 2.02 -15.29 -7.51
CA ARG A 118 3.04 -14.85 -8.48
C ARG A 118 3.67 -16.02 -9.21
N CYS A 119 4.02 -17.09 -8.49
CA CYS A 119 4.54 -18.30 -9.09
C CYS A 119 3.56 -18.91 -10.09
N LEU A 120 2.26 -18.89 -9.77
CA LEU A 120 1.18 -19.39 -10.61
C LEU A 120 1.14 -18.68 -11.97
N TYR A 121 1.17 -17.34 -11.97
CA TYR A 121 1.12 -16.58 -13.22
C TYR A 121 2.43 -16.61 -14.02
N GLU A 122 3.59 -16.65 -13.36
CA GLU A 122 4.90 -16.79 -14.02
C GLU A 122 5.02 -18.12 -14.75
N THR A 123 4.57 -19.21 -14.12
CA THR A 123 4.67 -20.56 -14.70
C THR A 123 3.55 -20.90 -15.67
N ASN A 124 2.47 -20.10 -15.71
CA ASN A 124 1.33 -20.30 -16.61
C ASN A 124 1.00 -19.00 -17.36
N PRO A 125 1.73 -18.64 -18.43
CA PRO A 125 1.55 -17.39 -19.17
C PRO A 125 0.13 -17.14 -19.70
N SER A 126 -0.59 -18.20 -20.07
CA SER A 126 -1.95 -18.13 -20.60
C SER A 126 -3.04 -18.24 -19.52
N MET A 127 -2.69 -18.28 -18.24
CA MET A 127 -3.67 -18.37 -17.17
C MET A 127 -4.35 -17.01 -16.95
N PRO A 128 -5.70 -16.95 -16.93
CA PRO A 128 -6.41 -15.74 -16.59
C PRO A 128 -6.25 -15.38 -15.11
N CYS A 129 -6.45 -14.11 -14.77
CA CYS A 129 -6.47 -13.67 -13.37
C CYS A 129 -7.54 -14.45 -12.58
N GLN A 130 -7.13 -15.03 -11.45
CA GLN A 130 -7.97 -15.86 -10.59
C GLN A 130 -8.66 -15.06 -9.47
N SER A 131 -8.60 -13.72 -9.52
CA SER A 131 -9.30 -12.88 -8.56
C SER A 131 -10.82 -13.11 -8.64
N PRO A 132 -11.51 -13.26 -7.50
CA PRO A 132 -12.97 -13.35 -7.46
C PRO A 132 -13.67 -12.16 -8.14
N LEU A 133 -13.01 -11.01 -8.22
CA LEU A 133 -13.52 -9.81 -8.89
C LEU A 133 -13.61 -9.98 -10.42
N LEU A 134 -12.81 -10.88 -11.00
CA LEU A 134 -12.58 -10.99 -12.45
C LEU A 134 -12.91 -12.37 -13.03
N LEU A 135 -13.35 -13.34 -12.20
CA LEU A 135 -13.66 -14.70 -12.64
C LEU A 135 -14.64 -14.77 -13.82
N LYS A 136 -15.55 -13.79 -13.94
CA LYS A 136 -16.54 -13.74 -15.02
C LYS A 136 -15.99 -13.16 -16.32
N ASP A 137 -14.93 -12.36 -16.25
CA ASP A 137 -14.40 -11.58 -17.38
C ASP A 137 -13.20 -12.27 -18.07
N TYR A 138 -12.64 -13.33 -17.46
CA TYR A 138 -11.58 -14.18 -18.04
C TYR A 138 -10.38 -13.38 -18.56
N VAL A 139 -9.81 -12.53 -17.71
CA VAL A 139 -8.72 -11.61 -18.07
C VAL A 139 -7.39 -12.36 -18.22
N VAL A 140 -6.87 -12.50 -19.45
CA VAL A 140 -5.56 -13.14 -19.72
C VAL A 140 -4.45 -12.11 -19.97
N ASN A 141 -4.76 -11.01 -20.64
CA ASN A 141 -3.80 -9.95 -20.94
C ASN A 141 -3.88 -8.81 -19.92
N ILE A 142 -2.78 -8.07 -19.75
CA ILE A 142 -2.71 -6.99 -18.77
C ILE A 142 -3.57 -5.77 -19.18
N GLU A 143 -3.71 -5.54 -20.49
CA GLU A 143 -4.51 -4.47 -21.09
C GLU A 143 -5.99 -4.60 -20.77
N ASP A 144 -6.46 -5.84 -20.59
CA ASP A 144 -7.86 -6.17 -20.30
C ASP A 144 -8.19 -6.04 -18.80
N LEU A 145 -7.19 -5.90 -17.94
CA LEU A 145 -7.37 -5.90 -16.48
C LEU A 145 -8.20 -4.71 -15.99
N LEU A 146 -7.81 -3.47 -16.32
CA LEU A 146 -8.52 -2.30 -15.83
C LEU A 146 -9.93 -2.17 -16.44
N PRO A 147 -10.15 -2.42 -17.75
CA PRO A 147 -11.49 -2.47 -18.31
C PRO A 147 -12.40 -3.50 -17.62
N ALA A 148 -11.86 -4.66 -17.24
CA ALA A 148 -12.63 -5.66 -16.50
C ALA A 148 -12.96 -5.22 -15.08
N LEU A 149 -12.01 -4.58 -14.36
CA LEU A 149 -12.28 -3.99 -13.04
C LEU A 149 -13.32 -2.86 -13.10
N ASP A 150 -13.28 -2.05 -14.16
CA ASP A 150 -14.27 -1.01 -14.43
C ASP A 150 -15.68 -1.59 -14.57
N ALA A 151 -15.81 -2.66 -15.36
CA ALA A 151 -17.07 -3.38 -15.51
C ALA A 151 -17.49 -4.08 -14.21
N ALA A 152 -16.54 -4.58 -13.42
CA ALA A 152 -16.79 -5.26 -12.15
C ALA A 152 -17.36 -4.31 -11.08
N ALA A 153 -17.05 -3.01 -11.14
CA ALA A 153 -17.54 -2.00 -10.20
C ALA A 153 -19.08 -1.99 -10.05
N ASN A 154 -19.82 -2.38 -11.09
CA ASN A 154 -21.28 -2.46 -11.08
C ASN A 154 -21.85 -3.73 -10.42
N ARG A 155 -20.98 -4.66 -10.00
CA ARG A 155 -21.37 -6.04 -9.62
C ARG A 155 -20.89 -6.43 -8.21
N VAL A 156 -19.94 -5.68 -7.66
CA VAL A 156 -19.22 -6.02 -6.42
C VAL A 156 -19.45 -4.96 -5.34
N ASP A 157 -19.13 -5.29 -4.09
CA ASP A 157 -19.13 -4.29 -3.01
C ASP A 157 -17.92 -3.37 -3.15
N THR A 158 -18.20 -2.13 -3.58
CA THR A 158 -17.19 -1.10 -3.83
C THR A 158 -16.53 -0.55 -2.56
N LYS A 159 -16.93 -1.02 -1.37
CA LYS A 159 -16.20 -0.73 -0.11
C LYS A 159 -14.89 -1.51 -0.02
N ASN A 160 -14.79 -2.66 -0.70
CA ASN A 160 -13.55 -3.41 -0.78
C ASN A 160 -12.62 -2.80 -1.82
N LYS A 161 -11.30 -2.95 -1.63
CA LYS A 161 -10.31 -2.43 -2.58
C LYS A 161 -10.38 -3.22 -3.90
N PRO A 162 -10.28 -2.58 -5.09
CA PRO A 162 -10.24 -3.23 -6.39
C PRO A 162 -8.91 -3.96 -6.69
N MET A 163 -8.25 -4.47 -5.66
CA MET A 163 -6.96 -5.13 -5.77
C MET A 163 -6.77 -6.09 -4.60
N ASP A 164 -6.76 -7.38 -4.92
CA ASP A 164 -6.43 -8.47 -4.01
C ASP A 164 -5.04 -9.04 -4.33
N ARG A 165 -4.67 -10.14 -3.65
CA ARG A 165 -3.38 -10.82 -3.88
C ARG A 165 -3.22 -11.35 -5.31
N HIS A 166 -4.31 -11.83 -5.92
CA HIS A 166 -4.29 -12.34 -7.29
C HIS A 166 -4.13 -11.22 -8.31
N ILE A 167 -4.83 -10.09 -8.17
CA ILE A 167 -4.69 -8.94 -9.06
C ILE A 167 -3.25 -8.41 -8.99
N ALA A 168 -2.74 -8.19 -7.79
CA ALA A 168 -1.38 -7.67 -7.65
C ALA A 168 -0.31 -8.62 -8.20
N ALA A 169 -0.43 -9.93 -7.95
CA ALA A 169 0.49 -10.91 -8.51
C ALA A 169 0.37 -11.03 -10.03
N PHE A 170 -0.84 -10.89 -10.58
CA PHE A 170 -1.10 -10.91 -12.01
C PHE A 170 -0.49 -9.69 -12.71
N ILE A 171 -0.71 -8.48 -12.16
CA ILE A 171 -0.06 -7.25 -12.65
C ILE A 171 1.44 -7.47 -12.65
N ALA A 172 1.99 -7.91 -11.52
CA ALA A 172 3.41 -8.05 -11.37
C ALA A 172 3.99 -9.07 -12.37
N ALA A 173 3.27 -10.15 -12.70
CA ALA A 173 3.69 -11.19 -13.67
C ALA A 173 3.50 -10.82 -15.15
N ARG A 174 2.63 -9.86 -15.47
CA ARG A 174 2.24 -9.52 -16.85
C ARG A 174 2.65 -8.12 -17.28
N PHE A 175 3.09 -7.29 -16.35
CA PHE A 175 3.49 -5.91 -16.61
C PHE A 175 5.01 -5.79 -16.49
N GLU A 176 5.67 -5.43 -17.59
CA GLU A 176 7.13 -5.43 -17.72
C GLU A 176 7.84 -4.22 -17.08
N GLU A 177 7.11 -3.37 -16.36
CA GLU A 177 7.65 -2.18 -15.71
C GLU A 177 8.01 -2.43 -14.24
N ASP A 178 8.90 -1.60 -13.69
CA ASP A 178 9.22 -1.65 -12.27
C ASP A 178 8.08 -1.08 -11.42
N ILE A 179 7.32 -1.98 -10.79
CA ILE A 179 6.20 -1.63 -9.92
C ILE A 179 6.47 -1.90 -8.43
N HIS A 180 7.69 -2.30 -8.06
CA HIS A 180 8.03 -2.60 -6.67
C HIS A 180 7.74 -1.45 -5.70
N PRO A 181 8.03 -0.17 -6.04
CA PRO A 181 7.70 0.95 -5.18
C PRO A 181 6.19 1.05 -4.90
N HIS A 182 5.37 0.83 -5.94
CA HIS A 182 3.92 0.88 -5.84
C HIS A 182 3.37 -0.26 -4.99
N LEU A 183 3.81 -1.51 -5.24
CA LEU A 183 3.39 -2.68 -4.46
C LEU A 183 3.76 -2.55 -2.98
N LYS A 184 4.95 -2.01 -2.69
CA LYS A 184 5.39 -1.72 -1.32
C LYS A 184 4.49 -0.69 -0.65
N ALA A 185 4.12 0.38 -1.36
CA ALA A 185 3.21 1.40 -0.83
C ALA A 185 1.81 0.82 -0.54
N VAL A 186 1.28 -0.03 -1.42
CA VAL A 186 -0.01 -0.71 -1.24
C VAL A 186 -0.02 -1.59 0.01
N ALA A 187 1.09 -2.29 0.28
CA ALA A 187 1.23 -3.18 1.43
C ALA A 187 1.54 -2.43 2.74
N ALA A 188 1.63 -1.10 2.71
CA ALA A 188 1.92 -0.31 3.90
C ALA A 188 0.82 -0.50 4.98
N PRO A 189 1.19 -0.55 6.27
CA PRO A 189 0.22 -0.69 7.36
C PRO A 189 -0.64 0.56 7.54
N ASN A 190 -0.14 1.73 7.10
CA ASN A 190 -0.90 2.96 7.09
C ASN A 190 -1.91 2.96 5.93
N GLU A 191 -3.19 3.11 6.25
CA GLU A 191 -4.27 3.09 5.26
C GLU A 191 -4.17 4.22 4.23
N GLU A 192 -3.66 5.40 4.62
CA GLU A 192 -3.36 6.49 3.68
C GLU A 192 -2.36 6.02 2.61
N THR A 193 -1.18 5.56 3.04
CA THR A 193 -0.11 5.12 2.14
C THR A 193 -0.55 3.95 1.28
N ALA A 194 -1.31 3.01 1.85
CA ALA A 194 -1.88 1.90 1.10
C ALA A 194 -2.86 2.35 0.01
N THR A 195 -3.70 3.34 0.31
CA THR A 195 -4.70 3.88 -0.62
C THR A 195 -4.04 4.67 -1.75
N ILE A 196 -3.07 5.52 -1.42
CA ILE A 196 -2.27 6.27 -2.42
C ILE A 196 -1.46 5.29 -3.27
N GLY A 197 -0.83 4.29 -2.65
CA GLY A 197 -0.10 3.23 -3.35
C GLY A 197 -0.98 2.50 -4.37
N MET A 198 -2.21 2.14 -3.98
CA MET A 198 -3.16 1.48 -4.88
C MET A 198 -3.53 2.40 -6.06
N LEU A 199 -3.92 3.64 -5.78
CA LEU A 199 -4.26 4.59 -6.83
C LEU A 199 -3.05 4.83 -7.76
N SER A 200 -1.84 4.95 -7.21
CA SER A 200 -0.62 5.14 -7.99
C SER A 200 -0.34 3.99 -8.96
N LEU A 201 -0.55 2.74 -8.52
CA LEU A 201 -0.35 1.56 -9.36
C LEU A 201 -1.38 1.51 -10.50
N LEU A 202 -2.66 1.71 -10.18
CA LEU A 202 -3.74 1.68 -11.16
C LEU A 202 -3.65 2.84 -12.16
N ALA A 203 -3.25 4.03 -11.69
CA ALA A 203 -2.98 5.19 -12.54
C ALA A 203 -1.79 4.93 -13.47
N PHE A 204 -0.70 4.35 -12.96
CA PHE A 204 0.47 4.00 -13.75
C PHE A 204 0.13 2.99 -14.86
N LEU A 205 -0.67 1.96 -14.53
CA LEU A 205 -1.20 1.01 -15.51
C LEU A 205 -2.04 1.70 -16.60
N GLN A 206 -3.01 2.54 -16.21
CA GLN A 206 -3.86 3.23 -17.18
C GLN A 206 -3.04 4.10 -18.14
N TRP A 207 -2.08 4.86 -17.60
CA TRP A 207 -1.20 5.72 -18.38
C TRP A 207 -0.28 4.93 -19.31
N LYS A 208 0.45 3.94 -18.77
CA LYS A 208 1.46 3.19 -19.52
C LYS A 208 0.83 2.35 -20.64
N LEU A 209 -0.28 1.69 -20.35
CA LEU A 209 -1.01 0.85 -21.30
C LEU A 209 -1.95 1.65 -22.22
N ARG A 210 -2.05 2.97 -22.03
CA ARG A 210 -2.93 3.88 -22.79
C ARG A 210 -4.39 3.42 -22.79
N ILE A 211 -4.84 2.94 -21.63
CA ILE A 211 -6.22 2.48 -21.45
C ILE A 211 -7.15 3.69 -21.46
N ASN A 212 -8.29 3.54 -22.13
CA ASN A 212 -9.33 4.57 -22.24
C ASN A 212 -9.92 4.94 -20.87
N THR A 213 -10.93 5.81 -20.87
CA THR A 213 -11.61 6.27 -19.66
C THR A 213 -12.31 5.12 -18.92
N LEU A 214 -12.10 5.04 -17.61
CA LEU A 214 -12.61 4.00 -16.71
C LEU A 214 -13.57 4.63 -15.69
N PHE A 215 -14.85 4.77 -16.05
CA PHE A 215 -15.84 5.47 -15.23
C PHE A 215 -16.20 4.73 -13.95
N GLY A 216 -16.45 3.41 -14.04
CA GLY A 216 -16.80 2.55 -12.92
C GLY A 216 -15.65 2.42 -11.92
N LEU A 217 -14.44 2.16 -12.41
CA LEU A 217 -13.25 2.02 -11.57
C LEU A 217 -12.83 3.36 -10.97
N SER A 218 -12.92 4.47 -11.72
CA SER A 218 -12.64 5.79 -11.16
C SER A 218 -13.64 6.15 -10.06
N SER A 219 -14.92 5.83 -10.22
CA SER A 219 -15.92 6.04 -9.17
C SER A 219 -15.67 5.17 -7.95
N TRP A 220 -15.30 3.90 -8.17
CA TRP A 220 -14.97 2.96 -7.11
C TRP A 220 -13.75 3.45 -6.31
N VAL A 221 -12.64 3.74 -6.99
CA VAL A 221 -11.41 4.22 -6.34
C VAL A 221 -11.64 5.58 -5.68
N GLY A 222 -12.37 6.50 -6.34
CA GLY A 222 -12.72 7.81 -5.79
C GLY A 222 -13.47 7.73 -4.45
N GLY A 223 -14.36 6.76 -4.30
CA GLY A 223 -15.06 6.51 -3.03
C GLY A 223 -14.16 5.98 -1.90
N LEU A 224 -12.99 5.42 -2.24
CA LEU A 224 -12.03 4.87 -1.30
C LEU A 224 -10.93 5.87 -0.89
N LEU A 225 -10.90 7.09 -1.46
CA LEU A 225 -9.84 8.08 -1.20
C LEU A 225 -9.94 8.79 0.16
N GLY A 226 -10.98 8.52 0.95
CA GLY A 226 -11.20 9.14 2.27
C GLY A 226 -9.95 9.17 3.18
N PRO A 227 -9.23 8.04 3.39
CA PRO A 227 -8.01 8.02 4.18
C PRO A 227 -6.92 8.96 3.64
N ALA A 228 -6.76 9.04 2.31
CA ALA A 228 -5.75 9.90 1.68
C ALA A 228 -6.10 11.39 1.79
N ILE A 229 -7.38 11.74 1.70
CA ILE A 229 -7.87 13.12 1.88
C ILE A 229 -7.70 13.55 3.34
N ASN A 230 -8.05 12.67 4.28
CA ASN A 230 -7.98 12.97 5.71
C ASN A 230 -6.56 13.19 6.25
N ALA A 231 -5.54 12.84 5.47
CA ALA A 231 -4.16 13.09 5.80
C ALA A 231 -3.73 14.56 5.72
N TYR A 232 -4.41 15.38 4.90
CA TYR A 232 -4.18 16.84 4.88
C TYR A 232 -4.59 17.45 6.23
N HIS A 233 -3.87 18.40 6.80
CA HIS A 233 -4.24 19.07 8.05
C HIS A 233 -5.40 20.06 7.87
N SER A 234 -5.41 20.83 6.78
CA SER A 234 -6.39 21.88 6.51
C SER A 234 -7.76 21.31 6.13
N ARG A 235 -8.78 21.64 6.93
CA ARG A 235 -10.19 21.31 6.62
C ARG A 235 -10.68 21.97 5.33
N ILE A 236 -10.13 23.12 4.96
CA ILE A 236 -10.49 23.84 3.73
C ILE A 236 -9.95 23.04 2.54
N THR A 237 -8.67 22.68 2.57
CA THR A 237 -8.02 21.88 1.52
C THR A 237 -8.71 20.53 1.33
N ARG A 238 -9.06 19.83 2.43
CA ARG A 238 -9.84 18.58 2.36
C ARG A 238 -11.16 18.78 1.61
N ARG A 239 -11.92 19.82 1.97
CA ARG A 239 -13.22 20.13 1.33
C ARG A 239 -13.07 20.51 -0.14
N GLU A 240 -11.99 21.18 -0.51
CA GLU A 240 -11.69 21.53 -1.91
C GLU A 240 -11.40 20.26 -2.71
N ILE A 241 -10.52 19.39 -2.22
CA ILE A 241 -10.22 18.09 -2.84
C ILE A 241 -11.49 17.24 -2.98
N GLU A 242 -12.30 17.12 -1.91
CA GLU A 242 -13.56 16.38 -1.92
C GLU A 242 -14.55 16.90 -2.98
N LYS A 243 -14.59 18.22 -3.21
CA LYS A 243 -15.45 18.82 -4.24
C LYS A 243 -14.97 18.52 -5.65
N GLU A 244 -13.67 18.34 -5.86
CA GLU A 244 -13.10 18.05 -7.18
C GLU A 244 -13.24 16.59 -7.60
N ILE A 245 -13.24 15.65 -6.64
CA ILE A 245 -13.31 14.21 -6.91
C ILE A 245 -14.47 13.83 -7.85
N PRO A 246 -15.74 14.24 -7.61
CA PRO A 246 -16.85 13.88 -8.51
C PRO A 246 -16.65 14.35 -9.95
N ARG A 247 -15.96 15.48 -10.15
CA ARG A 247 -15.65 16.00 -11.50
C ARG A 247 -14.64 15.11 -12.20
N LEU A 248 -13.57 14.68 -11.51
CA LEU A 248 -12.53 13.83 -12.08
C LEU A 248 -13.01 12.39 -12.29
N VAL A 249 -13.81 11.86 -11.37
CA VAL A 249 -14.47 10.55 -11.51
C VAL A 249 -15.27 10.47 -12.82
N ARG A 250 -16.01 11.53 -13.16
CA ARG A 250 -16.78 11.61 -14.42
C ARG A 250 -15.91 11.63 -15.68
N LYS A 251 -14.62 11.97 -15.57
CA LYS A 251 -13.66 11.87 -16.68
C LYS A 251 -13.12 10.46 -16.85
N GLY A 252 -13.18 9.62 -15.81
CA GLY A 252 -12.65 8.25 -15.86
C GLY A 252 -11.13 8.16 -15.91
N SER A 253 -10.41 9.16 -15.40
CA SER A 253 -8.94 9.23 -15.40
C SER A 253 -8.38 9.02 -14.00
N LEU A 254 -7.78 7.85 -13.75
CA LEU A 254 -7.07 7.55 -12.51
C LEU A 254 -5.79 8.38 -12.35
N PRO A 255 -4.99 8.67 -13.42
CA PRO A 255 -3.87 9.60 -13.32
C PRO A 255 -4.28 10.99 -12.81
N GLU A 256 -5.37 11.56 -13.32
CA GLU A 256 -5.83 12.87 -12.83
C GLU A 256 -6.29 12.81 -11.36
N LEU A 257 -6.91 11.71 -10.94
CA LEU A 257 -7.25 11.49 -9.53
C LEU A 257 -5.99 11.36 -8.66
N PHE A 258 -4.95 10.70 -9.16
CA PHE A 258 -3.67 10.58 -8.47
C PHE A 258 -2.99 11.94 -8.31
N ASP A 259 -2.90 12.72 -9.38
CA ASP A 259 -2.29 14.06 -9.37
C ASP A 259 -2.99 15.03 -8.41
N LEU A 260 -4.33 14.90 -8.25
CA LEU A 260 -5.09 15.69 -7.28
C LEU A 260 -4.70 15.37 -5.82
N ILE A 261 -4.48 14.08 -5.52
CA ILE A 261 -4.27 13.58 -4.14
C ILE A 261 -2.79 13.62 -3.72
N ASP A 262 -1.88 13.34 -4.64
CA ASP A 262 -0.44 13.28 -4.38
C ASP A 262 0.30 14.51 -4.91
N ASN A 263 -0.30 15.69 -4.69
CA ASN A 263 0.34 16.95 -4.99
C ASN A 263 1.33 17.34 -3.88
N ALA A 264 2.62 17.12 -4.14
CA ALA A 264 3.70 17.39 -3.19
C ALA A 264 3.77 18.84 -2.70
N GLU A 265 3.45 19.81 -3.57
CA GLU A 265 3.44 21.23 -3.22
C GLU A 265 2.30 21.55 -2.25
N ASN A 266 1.10 21.05 -2.53
CA ASN A 266 -0.06 21.20 -1.64
C ASN A 266 0.19 20.54 -0.29
N ARG A 267 0.77 19.33 -0.26
CA ARG A 267 1.11 18.63 1.00
C ARG A 267 2.15 19.40 1.81
N LYS A 268 3.18 19.95 1.17
CA LYS A 268 4.20 20.77 1.84
C LYS A 268 3.59 22.06 2.40
N THR A 269 2.77 22.74 1.61
CA THR A 269 2.12 24.00 1.99
C THR A 269 1.16 23.78 3.16
N ASP A 270 0.38 22.71 3.12
CA ASP A 270 -0.53 22.32 4.18
C ASP A 270 0.22 22.01 5.49
N ALA A 271 1.31 21.23 5.43
CA ALA A 271 2.13 20.92 6.60
C ALA A 271 2.79 22.18 7.19
N GLN A 272 3.33 23.07 6.36
CA GLN A 272 3.91 24.34 6.80
C GLN A 272 2.85 25.27 7.41
N GLY A 273 1.70 25.42 6.76
CA GLY A 273 0.58 26.21 7.25
C GLY A 273 0.07 25.71 8.59
N TYR A 274 0.01 24.39 8.79
CA TYR A 274 -0.34 23.79 10.08
C TYR A 274 0.63 24.20 11.19
N ILE A 275 1.93 24.11 10.95
CA ILE A 275 2.96 24.50 11.92
C ILE A 275 2.85 25.98 12.29
N VAL A 276 2.69 26.86 11.29
CA VAL A 276 2.52 28.31 11.49
C VAL A 276 1.27 28.60 12.31
N ASN A 277 0.13 28.01 11.95
CA ASN A 277 -1.13 28.21 12.64
C ASN A 277 -1.09 27.71 14.09
N CYS A 278 -0.41 26.60 14.36
CA CYS A 278 -0.19 26.11 15.73
C CYS A 278 0.65 27.09 16.57
N ALA A 279 1.70 27.66 15.98
CA ALA A 279 2.55 28.63 16.65
C ALA A 279 1.80 29.94 16.94
N GLU A 280 1.00 30.42 15.98
CA GLU A 280 0.15 31.59 16.13
C GLU A 280 -0.93 31.37 17.20
N TYR A 281 -1.63 30.23 17.17
CA TYR A 281 -2.59 29.84 18.20
C TYR A 281 -1.95 29.85 19.60
N ALA A 282 -0.76 29.25 19.74
CA ALA A 282 -0.05 29.21 21.01
C ALA A 282 0.47 30.58 21.47
N ALA A 283 0.68 31.53 20.56
CA ALA A 283 1.02 32.92 20.89
C ALA A 283 -0.22 33.69 21.36
N LEU A 284 -1.33 33.59 20.62
CA LEU A 284 -2.61 34.20 21.00
C LEU A 284 -3.12 33.68 22.35
N GLU A 285 -3.00 32.38 22.61
CA GLU A 285 -3.39 31.77 23.89
C GLU A 285 -2.54 32.26 25.08
N ARG A 286 -1.29 32.66 24.84
CA ARG A 286 -0.45 33.32 25.85
C ARG A 286 -0.89 34.76 26.08
N GLU A 287 -1.15 35.50 25.00
CA GLU A 287 -1.65 36.87 25.08
C GLU A 287 -3.01 36.95 25.80
N VAL A 288 -3.94 36.05 25.51
CA VAL A 288 -5.24 35.96 26.20
C VAL A 288 -5.03 35.73 27.69
N ARG A 289 -4.14 34.80 28.09
CA ARG A 289 -3.83 34.54 29.50
C ARG A 289 -3.17 35.74 30.20
N ASP A 290 -2.26 36.44 29.51
CA ASP A 290 -1.61 37.63 30.05
C ASP A 290 -2.62 38.77 30.24
N LEU A 291 -3.56 38.95 29.31
CA LEU A 291 -4.65 39.93 29.42
C LEU A 291 -5.63 39.59 30.56
N GLU A 292 -6.00 38.32 30.72
CA GLU A 292 -6.85 37.88 31.83
C GLU A 292 -6.14 38.01 33.18
N GLY A 293 -4.86 37.66 33.25
CA GLY A 293 -4.04 37.74 34.46
C GLY A 293 -3.71 39.17 34.90
N SER A 294 -3.58 40.10 33.95
CA SER A 294 -3.32 41.53 34.22
C SER A 294 -4.58 42.36 34.47
N GLY A 295 -5.77 41.75 34.48
CA GLY A 295 -7.05 42.46 34.65
C GLY A 295 -7.13 43.33 35.90
N THR A 296 -6.56 42.89 37.04
CA THR A 296 -6.54 43.67 38.29
C THR A 296 -5.54 44.84 38.24
N GLU A 297 -4.39 44.65 37.62
CA GLU A 297 -3.39 45.71 37.42
C GLU A 297 -3.87 46.77 36.42
N LEU A 298 -4.54 46.35 35.34
CA LEU A 298 -5.14 47.25 34.36
C LEU A 298 -6.30 48.05 34.95
N GLN A 299 -7.16 47.40 35.76
CA GLN A 299 -8.27 48.07 36.44
C GLN A 299 -7.77 49.09 37.47
N THR A 300 -6.77 48.74 38.29
CA THR A 300 -6.17 49.69 39.25
C THR A 300 -5.46 50.85 38.56
N LYS A 301 -4.79 50.61 37.43
CA LYS A 301 -4.18 51.68 36.61
C LYS A 301 -5.24 52.59 36.00
N ALA A 302 -6.31 52.03 35.44
CA ALA A 302 -7.43 52.79 34.89
C ALA A 302 -8.13 53.66 35.95
N GLU A 303 -8.39 53.11 37.14
CA GLU A 303 -8.93 53.88 38.27
C GLU A 303 -8.01 55.02 38.68
N ARG A 304 -6.69 54.78 38.77
CA ARG A 304 -5.73 55.79 39.18
C ARG A 304 -5.66 56.93 38.17
N THR A 305 -5.64 56.62 36.88
CA THR A 305 -5.65 57.64 35.81
C THR A 305 -6.98 58.40 35.79
N GLY A 306 -8.11 57.72 35.98
CA GLY A 306 -9.43 58.37 36.09
C GLY A 306 -9.54 59.33 37.28
N LYS A 307 -9.02 58.92 38.45
CA LYS A 307 -8.94 59.77 39.66
C LYS A 307 -8.06 61.01 39.41
N GLN A 308 -6.91 60.85 38.76
CA GLN A 308 -6.02 61.97 38.43
C GLN A 308 -6.67 62.95 37.44
N ALA A 309 -7.29 62.46 36.37
CA ALA A 309 -7.99 63.31 35.40
C ALA A 309 -9.15 64.09 36.05
N SER A 310 -9.95 63.42 36.88
CA SER A 310 -11.07 64.05 37.60
C SER A 310 -10.60 65.14 38.56
N ALA A 311 -9.47 64.92 39.25
CA ALA A 311 -8.88 65.92 40.14
C ALA A 311 -8.42 67.17 39.36
N VAL A 312 -7.75 67.01 38.22
CA VAL A 312 -7.31 68.13 37.37
C VAL A 312 -8.51 68.94 36.86
N ILE A 313 -9.56 68.27 36.37
CA ILE A 313 -10.78 68.94 35.91
C ILE A 313 -11.46 69.69 37.06
N SER A 314 -11.53 69.09 38.25
CA SER A 314 -12.12 69.72 39.44
C SER A 314 -11.35 70.96 39.87
N ILE A 315 -10.01 70.92 39.82
CA ILE A 315 -9.16 72.09 40.13
C ILE A 315 -9.39 73.21 39.11
N LEU A 316 -9.46 72.89 37.81
CA LEU A 316 -9.72 73.88 36.76
C LEU A 316 -11.11 74.53 36.91
N MET A 317 -12.14 73.73 37.24
CA MET A 317 -13.47 74.25 37.54
C MET A 317 -13.47 75.14 38.80
N ALA A 318 -12.80 74.71 39.88
CA ALA A 318 -12.70 75.50 41.09
C ALA A 318 -11.97 76.83 40.87
N MET A 319 -10.87 76.83 40.11
CA MET A 319 -10.14 78.05 39.77
C MET A 319 -10.98 79.00 38.93
N SER A 320 -11.71 78.50 37.93
CA SER A 320 -12.57 79.34 37.09
C SER A 320 -13.73 79.94 37.89
N VAL A 321 -14.38 79.17 38.78
CA VAL A 321 -15.41 79.70 39.69
C VAL A 321 -14.83 80.75 40.63
N MET A 322 -13.65 80.51 41.21
CA MET A 322 -13.00 81.48 42.10
C MET A 322 -12.62 82.77 41.37
N SER A 323 -12.11 82.67 40.14
CA SER A 323 -11.82 83.85 39.31
C SER A 323 -13.08 84.65 39.01
N ILE A 324 -14.21 83.98 38.72
CA ILE A 324 -15.50 84.66 38.49
C ILE A 324 -15.96 85.39 39.77
N LEU A 325 -15.85 84.74 40.94
CA LEU A 325 -16.22 85.36 42.22
C LEU A 325 -15.35 86.57 42.58
N LEU A 326 -14.03 86.47 42.40
CA LEU A 326 -13.11 87.60 42.64
C LEU A 326 -13.39 88.79 41.70
N ILE A 327 -13.70 88.52 40.43
CA ILE A 327 -14.11 89.57 39.50
C ILE A 327 -15.43 90.20 39.96
N ALA A 328 -16.41 89.39 40.39
CA ALA A 328 -17.70 89.89 40.88
C ALA A 328 -17.60 90.70 42.18
N GLU A 329 -16.56 90.51 42.99
CA GLU A 329 -16.32 91.25 44.23
C GLU A 329 -15.53 92.56 44.01
N MET A 330 -14.82 92.66 42.87
CA MET A 330 -14.04 93.85 42.48
C MET A 330 -14.84 94.90 41.70
N PHE A 331 -16.08 94.59 41.28
CA PHE A 331 -17.02 95.48 40.59
C PHE A 331 -18.24 95.79 41.47
#